data_AF-A0A355FEY3-F1
#
_entry.id   AF-A0A355FEY3-F1
#
_cell.length_a   1.000
_cell.length_b   1.000
_cell.length_c   1.000
_cell.angle_alpha   90.00
_cell.angle_beta   90.00
_cell.angle_gamma   90.00
#
_symmetry.space_group_name_H-M   'P 1'
#
loop_
_entity.id
_entity.type
_entity.pdbx_description
1 polymer ?
#
loop_
_entity_poly.entity_id
_entity_poly.type
_entity_poly.pdbx_seq_one_letter_code
_entity_poly.pdbx_strand_id
1 'polypeptide(L)'
;ATVLYRKPSDVPNRIANSIRGFHQAAYHRFYIDEIYLFITKKIIFNCVSRPLAWFDRHIVDGFINGLASATDWVSIRIRGFQSGEIQWYAYVFLFGTLLITALLLFI
;
A
#
# COMPACT_ATOMS: atom_id res chain seq x y z
N ALA A 1 4.39 -37.94 38.46
CA ALA A 1 3.28 -38.02 37.48
C ALA A 1 2.59 -39.40 37.49
N THR A 2 3.33 -40.51 37.34
CA THR A 2 2.76 -41.86 37.15
C THR A 2 1.90 -42.38 38.30
N VAL A 3 2.18 -42.01 39.54
CA VAL A 3 1.40 -42.46 40.72
C VAL A 3 0.00 -41.82 40.77
N LEU A 4 -0.16 -40.61 40.21
CA LEU A 4 -1.40 -39.84 40.26
C LEU A 4 -2.48 -40.38 39.30
N TYR A 5 -2.07 -40.96 38.17
CA TYR A 5 -2.97 -41.45 37.11
C TYR A 5 -3.11 -42.98 37.08
N ARG A 6 -2.39 -43.70 37.96
CA ARG A 6 -2.36 -45.17 37.98
C ARG A 6 -3.67 -45.82 38.46
N LYS A 7 -4.50 -45.10 39.23
CA LYS A 7 -5.83 -45.55 39.65
C LYS A 7 -6.84 -44.41 39.47
N PRO A 8 -8.09 -44.70 39.07
CA PRO A 8 -9.16 -43.71 39.11
C PRO A 8 -9.31 -43.24 40.56
N SER A 9 -9.02 -41.96 40.81
CA SER A 9 -9.06 -41.36 42.14
C SER A 9 -9.59 -39.93 42.02
N ASP A 10 -10.29 -39.44 43.03
CA ASP A 10 -10.82 -38.06 43.06
C ASP A 10 -9.79 -37.00 43.48
N VAL A 11 -8.56 -37.44 43.79
CA VAL A 11 -7.44 -36.57 44.20
C VAL A 11 -7.06 -35.54 43.13
N PRO A 12 -6.98 -35.88 41.83
CA PRO A 12 -6.73 -34.91 40.76
C PRO A 12 -7.86 -33.88 40.64
N ASN A 13 -9.11 -34.29 40.82
CA ASN A 13 -10.28 -33.41 40.76
C ASN A 13 -10.32 -32.41 41.92
N ARG A 14 -9.89 -32.81 43.14
CA ARG A 14 -9.80 -31.90 44.29
C ARG A 14 -8.69 -30.86 44.11
N ILE A 15 -7.54 -31.25 43.56
CA ILE A 15 -6.44 -30.34 43.25
C ILE A 15 -6.85 -29.37 42.13
N ALA A 16 -7.49 -29.86 41.07
CA ALA A 16 -8.02 -29.01 40.00
C ALA A 16 -9.08 -28.01 40.52
N ASN A 17 -9.93 -28.41 41.46
CA ASN A 17 -10.93 -27.53 42.07
C ASN A 17 -10.31 -26.46 43.01
N SER A 18 -9.21 -26.78 43.69
CA SER A 18 -8.53 -25.84 44.59
C SER A 18 -7.72 -24.78 43.86
N ILE A 19 -7.30 -25.04 42.62
CA ILE A 19 -6.48 -24.15 41.79
C ILE A 19 -7.21 -23.76 40.49
N ARG A 20 -8.55 -23.67 40.53
CA ARG A 20 -9.43 -23.44 39.37
C ARG A 20 -8.98 -22.30 38.45
N GLY A 21 -8.53 -21.18 39.02
CA GLY A 21 -8.09 -20.02 38.23
C GLY A 21 -6.86 -20.30 37.36
N PHE A 22 -5.79 -20.84 37.94
CA PHE A 22 -4.59 -21.21 37.19
C PHE A 22 -4.83 -22.43 36.30
N HIS A 23 -5.65 -23.38 36.72
CA HIS A 23 -6.01 -24.52 35.89
C HIS A 23 -6.77 -24.06 34.64
N GLN A 24 -7.76 -23.17 34.78
CA GLN A 24 -8.50 -22.58 33.67
C GLN A 24 -7.59 -21.75 32.75
N ALA A 25 -6.71 -20.93 33.32
CA ALA A 25 -5.77 -20.12 32.55
C ALA A 25 -4.76 -20.98 31.76
N ALA A 26 -4.19 -22.02 32.38
CA ALA A 26 -3.32 -22.97 31.70
C ALA A 26 -4.07 -23.76 30.61
N TYR A 27 -5.34 -24.12 30.87
CA TYR A 27 -6.20 -24.78 29.88
C TYR A 27 -6.49 -23.89 28.67
N HIS A 28 -6.55 -22.56 28.85
CA HIS A 28 -6.73 -21.58 27.78
C HIS A 28 -5.39 -21.01 27.26
N ARG A 29 -4.28 -21.77 27.37
CA ARG A 29 -2.94 -21.34 26.89
C ARG A 29 -2.56 -19.91 27.37
N PHE A 30 -2.95 -19.56 28.58
CA PHE A 30 -2.69 -18.25 29.20
C PHE A 30 -3.23 -17.04 28.42
N TYR A 31 -4.24 -17.23 27.56
CA TYR A 31 -4.85 -16.17 26.75
C TYR A 31 -3.87 -15.43 25.81
N ILE A 32 -2.68 -16.00 25.59
CA ILE A 32 -1.64 -15.39 24.74
C ILE A 32 -2.13 -15.29 23.29
N ASP A 33 -2.80 -16.33 22.79
CA ASP A 33 -3.35 -16.33 21.42
C ASP A 33 -4.41 -15.24 21.22
N GLU A 34 -5.31 -15.01 22.17
CA GLU A 34 -6.33 -13.96 22.02
C GLU A 34 -5.73 -12.56 22.07
N ILE A 35 -4.70 -12.34 22.90
CA ILE A 35 -3.97 -11.06 22.93
C ILE A 35 -3.25 -10.83 21.60
N TYR A 36 -2.58 -11.84 21.06
CA TYR A 36 -1.93 -11.75 19.75
C TYR A 36 -2.94 -11.40 18.65
N LEU A 37 -4.07 -12.11 18.60
CA LEU A 37 -5.15 -11.85 17.65
C LEU A 37 -5.76 -10.46 17.83
N PHE A 38 -5.91 -9.99 19.07
CA PHE A 38 -6.43 -8.66 19.36
C PHE A 38 -5.47 -7.56 18.89
N ILE A 39 -4.18 -7.68 19.19
CA ILE A 39 -3.17 -6.70 18.77
C ILE A 39 -3.08 -6.67 17.25
N THR A 40 -2.89 -7.82 16.60
CA THR A 40 -2.75 -7.87 15.14
C THR A 40 -4.03 -7.46 14.42
N LYS A 41 -5.18 -8.06 14.73
CA LYS A 41 -6.42 -7.76 13.99
C LYS A 41 -7.06 -6.43 14.36
N LYS A 42 -7.01 -6.02 15.63
CA LYS A 42 -7.76 -4.82 16.06
C LYS A 42 -6.89 -3.57 16.06
N ILE A 43 -5.61 -3.68 16.41
CA ILE A 43 -4.74 -2.51 16.48
C ILE A 43 -4.09 -2.28 15.12
N ILE A 44 -3.44 -3.28 14.52
CA ILE A 44 -2.67 -3.06 13.28
C ILE A 44 -3.60 -2.80 12.08
N PHE A 45 -4.58 -3.68 11.83
CA PHE A 45 -5.49 -3.48 10.68
C PHE A 45 -6.31 -2.19 10.78
N ASN A 46 -6.73 -1.82 11.98
CA ASN A 46 -7.65 -0.69 12.14
C ASN A 46 -6.91 0.64 12.24
N CYS A 47 -5.73 0.67 12.88
CA CYS A 47 -4.97 1.89 13.13
C CYS A 47 -3.95 2.17 12.03
N VAL A 48 -3.39 1.15 11.37
CA VAL A 48 -2.30 1.33 10.39
C VAL A 48 -2.80 1.13 8.97
N SER A 49 -3.51 0.02 8.71
CA SER A 49 -3.92 -0.30 7.33
C SER A 49 -4.98 0.65 6.77
N ARG A 50 -5.94 1.11 7.58
CA ARG A 50 -6.98 2.06 7.15
C ARG A 50 -6.44 3.43 6.70
N PRO A 51 -5.60 4.13 7.48
CA PRO A 51 -5.07 5.42 7.04
C PRO A 51 -4.10 5.28 5.87
N LEU A 52 -3.30 4.22 5.82
CA LEU A 52 -2.44 3.95 4.65
C LEU A 52 -3.26 3.70 3.38
N ALA A 53 -4.33 2.91 3.47
CA ALA A 53 -5.22 2.66 2.33
C ALA A 53 -5.97 3.92 1.91
N TRP A 54 -6.33 4.80 2.85
CA TRP A 54 -6.93 6.09 2.51
C TRP A 54 -5.92 7.02 1.82
N PHE A 55 -4.68 7.07 2.32
CA PHE A 55 -3.59 7.86 1.75
C PHE A 55 -3.30 7.43 0.31
N ASP A 56 -3.14 6.14 0.06
CA ASP A 56 -2.89 5.59 -1.28
C ASP A 56 -4.01 5.99 -2.26
N ARG A 57 -5.28 5.75 -1.88
CA ARG A 57 -6.44 6.05 -2.73
C ARG A 57 -6.73 7.54 -2.95
N HIS A 58 -6.25 8.43 -2.11
CA HIS A 58 -6.53 9.86 -2.25
C HIS A 58 -5.34 10.62 -2.83
N ILE A 59 -4.14 10.34 -2.33
CA ILE A 59 -2.95 11.10 -2.68
C ILE A 59 -2.24 10.47 -3.86
N VAL A 60 -2.04 9.15 -3.85
CA VAL A 60 -1.34 8.47 -4.95
C VAL A 60 -2.23 8.43 -6.19
N ASP A 61 -3.48 7.97 -6.05
CA ASP A 61 -4.44 8.00 -7.17
C ASP A 61 -4.69 9.42 -7.69
N GLY A 62 -4.82 10.40 -6.79
CA GLY A 62 -5.00 11.80 -7.15
C GLY A 62 -3.79 12.36 -7.93
N PHE A 63 -2.58 12.01 -7.52
CA PHE A 63 -1.35 12.41 -8.20
C PHE A 63 -1.25 11.82 -9.61
N ILE A 64 -1.51 10.52 -9.76
CA ILE A 64 -1.46 9.84 -11.06
C ILE A 64 -2.54 10.39 -12.00
N ASN A 65 -3.77 10.57 -11.52
CA ASN A 65 -4.85 11.17 -12.32
C ASN A 65 -4.54 12.63 -12.70
N GLY A 66 -3.90 13.38 -11.82
CA GLY A 66 -3.43 14.74 -12.09
C GLY A 66 -2.36 14.78 -13.19
N LEU A 67 -1.37 13.88 -13.13
CA LEU A 67 -0.35 13.74 -14.18
C LEU A 67 -0.95 13.33 -15.52
N ALA A 68 -1.90 12.40 -15.53
CA ALA A 68 -2.62 12.01 -16.74
C ALA A 68 -3.36 13.21 -17.34
N SER A 69 -4.10 13.96 -16.51
CA SER A 69 -4.83 15.17 -16.93
C SER A 69 -3.90 16.25 -17.47
N ALA A 70 -2.74 16.46 -16.84
CA ALA A 70 -1.74 17.41 -17.30
C ALA A 70 -1.15 16.98 -18.65
N THR A 71 -0.86 15.70 -18.83
CA THR A 71 -0.34 15.14 -20.07
C THR A 71 -1.36 15.26 -21.21
N ASP A 72 -2.62 14.97 -20.94
CA ASP A 72 -3.71 15.14 -21.91
C ASP A 72 -3.93 16.60 -22.29
N TRP A 73 -3.87 17.51 -21.31
CA TRP A 73 -3.96 18.94 -21.59
C TRP A 73 -2.83 19.43 -22.50
N VAL A 74 -1.59 19.01 -22.21
CA VAL A 74 -0.43 19.30 -23.06
C VAL A 74 -0.60 18.69 -24.44
N SER A 75 -1.06 17.43 -24.52
CA SER A 75 -1.31 16.72 -25.77
C SER A 75 -2.32 17.46 -26.64
N ILE A 76 -3.46 17.90 -26.08
CA ILE A 76 -4.47 18.67 -26.81
C ILE A 76 -3.88 20.00 -27.31
N ARG A 77 -3.05 20.67 -26.50
CA ARG A 77 -2.41 21.93 -26.90
C ARG A 77 -1.41 21.74 -28.04
N ILE A 78 -0.63 20.65 -28.00
CA ILE A 78 0.37 20.31 -29.02
C ILE A 78 -0.28 19.75 -30.28
N ARG A 79 -1.40 19.02 -30.18
CA ARG A 79 -2.10 18.42 -31.33
C ARG A 79 -2.45 19.44 -32.41
N GLY A 80 -2.71 20.70 -32.03
CA GLY A 80 -2.96 21.80 -32.97
C GLY A 80 -1.76 22.21 -33.83
N PHE A 81 -0.53 21.86 -33.43
CA PHE A 81 0.66 22.08 -34.26
C PHE A 81 0.78 21.07 -35.41
N GLN A 82 0.00 19.99 -35.38
CA GLN A 82 -0.06 18.98 -36.41
C GLN A 82 -1.23 19.29 -37.36
N SER A 83 -1.10 20.34 -38.18
CA SER A 83 -2.15 20.82 -39.10
C SER A 83 -2.40 19.89 -40.30
N GLY A 84 -1.55 18.87 -40.50
CA GLY A 84 -1.60 17.99 -41.67
C GLY A 84 -1.19 18.66 -42.98
N GLU A 85 -0.82 19.94 -42.92
CA GLU A 85 -0.45 20.74 -44.08
C GLU A 85 1.05 20.65 -44.32
N ILE A 86 1.43 20.07 -45.47
CA ILE A 86 2.83 19.83 -45.86
C ILE A 86 3.64 21.15 -45.92
N GLN A 87 2.97 22.27 -46.22
CA GLN A 87 3.60 23.59 -46.33
C GLN A 87 4.18 24.08 -44.99
N TRP A 88 3.46 23.88 -43.88
CA TRP A 88 3.91 24.31 -42.56
C TRP A 88 5.21 23.59 -42.14
N TYR A 89 5.30 22.28 -42.39
CA TYR A 89 6.51 21.51 -42.14
C TYR A 89 7.70 22.02 -42.99
N ALA A 90 7.46 22.35 -44.27
CA ALA A 90 8.50 22.88 -45.14
C ALA A 90 9.05 24.23 -44.65
N TYR A 91 8.18 25.12 -44.14
CA TYR A 91 8.60 26.39 -43.55
C TYR A 91 9.44 26.21 -42.28
N VAL A 92 9.01 25.34 -41.36
CA VAL A 92 9.77 25.04 -40.13
C VAL A 92 11.14 24.46 -40.47
N PHE A 93 11.21 23.55 -41.45
CA PHE A 93 12.47 22.96 -41.90
C PHE A 93 13.42 23.98 -42.52
N LEU A 94 12.93 24.83 -43.44
CA LEU A 94 13.74 25.88 -44.05
C LEU A 94 14.28 26.87 -43.01
N PHE A 95 13.40 27.34 -42.12
CA PHE A 95 13.77 28.28 -41.08
C PHE A 95 14.78 27.67 -40.09
N GLY A 96 14.55 26.43 -39.66
CA GLY A 96 15.48 25.70 -38.79
C GLY A 96 16.86 25.51 -39.42
N THR A 97 16.91 25.15 -40.70
CA THR A 97 18.18 24.96 -41.42
C THR A 97 18.93 26.28 -41.54
N LEU A 98 18.26 27.37 -41.97
CA LEU A 98 18.86 28.69 -42.09
C LEU A 98 19.42 29.20 -40.75
N LEU A 99 18.66 28.99 -39.66
CA LEU A 99 19.07 29.41 -38.33
C LEU A 99 20.30 28.64 -37.84
N ILE A 100 20.35 27.32 -38.05
CA ILE A 100 21.52 26.49 -37.70
C ILE A 100 22.74 26.92 -38.51
N THR A 101 22.61 27.14 -39.82
CA THR A 101 23.74 27.57 -40.66
C THR A 101 24.23 28.97 -40.30
N ALA A 102 23.32 29.90 -39.98
CA ALA A 102 23.72 31.23 -39.54
C ALA A 102 24.47 31.16 -38.21
N LEU A 103 23.93 30.42 -37.24
CA LEU A 103 24.57 30.24 -35.93
C LEU A 103 25.97 29.63 -36.07
N LEU A 104 26.15 28.64 -36.96
CA LEU A 104 27.46 28.05 -37.28
C LEU A 104 28.45 29.02 -37.94
N LEU A 105 27.97 30.01 -38.69
CA LEU A 105 28.83 31.00 -39.36
C LEU A 105 29.19 32.17 -38.45
N PHE A 106 28.38 32.45 -37.43
CA PHE A 106 28.59 33.55 -36.47
C PHE A 106 29.24 33.09 -35.15
N ILE A 107 29.32 31.78 -34.90
CA ILE A 107 30.19 31.15 -33.90
C ILE A 107 31.58 30.94 -34.49
#